data_AF-A0A512HH16-F1
#
_entry.id   AF-A0A512HH16-F1
#
_cell.length_a   1.000
_cell.length_b   1.000
_cell.length_c   1.000
_cell.angle_alpha   90.00
_cell.angle_beta   90.00
_cell.angle_gamma   90.00
#
_symmetry.space_group_name_H-M   'P 1'
#
loop_
_entity.id
_entity.type
_entity.pdbx_description
1 polymer ?
#
loop_
_entity_poly.entity_id
_entity_poly.type
_entity_poly.pdbx_seq_one_letter_code
_entity_poly.pdbx_strand_id
1 'polypeptide(L)'
;MSEPTPIRTLLCFAMQPAFFDLPFGQIGPVWKATQTLMASISKLEGVAIIGTLDDDQTQVGTSQTFPWTWYMLCDFPDRQAVIAACNLLRTIVVDEEDHRLWKYMRVEARMGRALTIPEL
;
A
#
# COMPACT_ATOMS: atom_id res chain seq x y z
N MET A 1 13.02 -10.47 -28.11
CA MET A 1 12.01 -10.73 -27.06
C MET A 1 11.30 -9.41 -26.81
N SER A 2 9.98 -9.36 -26.82
CA SER A 2 9.26 -8.14 -26.45
C SER A 2 9.54 -7.77 -25.00
N GLU A 3 9.49 -6.49 -24.66
CA GLU A 3 9.55 -6.08 -23.25
C GLU A 3 8.42 -6.76 -22.45
N PRO A 4 8.68 -7.20 -21.21
CA PRO A 4 7.65 -7.81 -20.38
C PRO A 4 6.55 -6.79 -20.08
N THR A 5 5.29 -7.19 -20.29
CA THR A 5 4.13 -6.35 -19.98
C THR A 5 4.07 -6.08 -18.47
N PRO A 6 4.04 -4.82 -18.02
CA PRO A 6 3.95 -4.49 -16.61
C PRO A 6 2.68 -5.06 -15.96
N ILE A 7 2.81 -5.44 -14.68
CA ILE A 7 1.70 -5.93 -13.87
C ILE A 7 1.00 -4.75 -13.19
N ARG A 8 -0.17 -4.39 -13.74
CA ARG A 8 -1.09 -3.42 -13.13
C ARG A 8 -1.57 -3.98 -11.79
N THR A 9 -1.19 -3.33 -10.70
CA THR A 9 -1.48 -3.79 -9.34
C THR A 9 -2.14 -2.69 -8.53
N LEU A 10 -3.30 -3.00 -7.96
CA LEU A 10 -3.91 -2.17 -6.93
C LEU A 10 -3.47 -2.70 -5.56
N LEU A 11 -2.61 -1.93 -4.88
CA LEU A 11 -2.28 -2.15 -3.48
C LEU A 11 -3.40 -1.55 -2.63
N CYS A 12 -4.07 -2.42 -1.89
CA CYS A 12 -5.23 -2.14 -1.08
C CYS A 12 -4.82 -2.13 0.40
N PHE A 13 -4.82 -0.97 1.05
CA PHE A 13 -4.35 -0.84 2.42
C PHE A 13 -5.52 -0.63 3.39
N ALA A 14 -5.52 -1.38 4.48
CA ALA A 14 -6.49 -1.23 5.56
C ALA A 14 -5.77 -0.98 6.89
N MET A 15 -6.11 0.12 7.55
CA MET A 15 -5.71 0.35 8.94
C MET A 15 -6.39 -0.67 9.85
N GLN A 16 -5.64 -1.17 10.82
CA GLN A 16 -6.09 -2.16 11.80
C GLN A 16 -6.56 -1.49 13.10
N PRO A 17 -7.36 -2.18 13.94
CA PRO A 17 -7.84 -1.61 15.22
C PRO A 17 -6.74 -1.00 16.08
N ALA A 18 -5.56 -1.64 16.12
CA ALA A 18 -4.41 -1.16 16.89
C ALA A 18 -3.95 0.27 16.52
N PHE A 19 -4.26 0.77 15.32
CA PHE A 19 -4.02 2.17 14.97
C PHE A 19 -5.04 3.11 15.60
N PHE A 20 -6.32 2.73 15.56
CA PHE A 20 -7.42 3.52 16.09
C PHE A 20 -7.45 3.51 17.63
N ASP A 21 -6.84 2.51 18.26
CA ASP A 21 -6.66 2.44 19.71
C ASP A 21 -5.59 3.42 20.23
N LEU A 22 -4.75 3.99 19.34
CA LEU A 22 -3.75 4.97 19.73
C LEU A 22 -4.42 6.31 20.11
N PRO A 23 -3.95 6.98 21.17
CA PRO A 23 -4.28 8.39 21.37
C PRO A 23 -3.90 9.21 20.15
N PHE A 24 -4.71 10.19 19.78
CA PHE A 24 -4.47 11.00 18.57
C PHE A 24 -3.07 11.64 18.53
N GLY A 25 -2.52 12.05 19.68
CA GLY A 25 -1.16 12.57 19.79
C GLY A 25 -0.03 11.55 19.55
N GLN A 26 -0.35 10.26 19.41
CA GLN A 26 0.60 9.15 19.26
C GLN A 26 0.54 8.49 17.88
N ILE A 27 -0.24 9.01 16.92
CA ILE A 27 -0.32 8.45 15.55
C ILE A 27 0.90 8.78 14.69
N GLY A 28 1.70 9.77 15.08
CA GLY A 28 2.82 10.32 14.29
C GLY A 28 3.84 9.28 13.82
N PRO A 29 4.31 8.35 14.68
CA PRO A 29 5.21 7.28 14.26
C PRO A 29 4.60 6.37 13.18
N VAL A 30 3.32 5.99 13.31
CA VAL A 30 2.62 5.18 12.29
C VAL A 30 2.55 5.94 10.98
N TRP A 31 2.22 7.24 11.01
CA TRP A 31 2.19 8.07 9.80
C TRP A 31 3.57 8.18 9.13
N LYS A 32 4.65 8.32 9.90
CA LYS A 32 6.02 8.33 9.37
C LYS A 32 6.40 6.99 8.72
N ALA A 33 5.99 5.87 9.30
CA ALA A 33 6.17 4.55 8.73
C ALA A 33 5.37 4.38 7.41
N THR A 34 4.13 4.88 7.35
CA THR A 34 3.32 4.90 6.11
C THR A 34 3.96 5.75 5.01
N GLN A 35 4.51 6.93 5.34
CA GLN A 35 5.29 7.73 4.39
C GLN A 35 6.52 6.98 3.87
N THR A 36 7.21 6.27 4.76
CA THR A 36 8.37 5.44 4.41
C THR A 36 7.97 4.30 3.47
N LEU A 37 6.82 3.67 3.69
CA LEU A 37 6.23 2.66 2.81
C LEU A 37 5.99 3.24 1.40
N MET A 38 5.26 4.34 1.29
CA MET A 38 4.96 4.98 0.00
C MET A 38 6.24 5.37 -0.75
N ALA A 39 7.19 6.01 -0.06
CA ALA A 39 8.46 6.43 -0.63
C ALA A 39 9.38 5.25 -1.00
N SER A 40 9.24 4.10 -0.34
CA SER A 40 10.01 2.90 -0.68
C SER A 40 9.42 2.19 -1.90
N ILE A 41 8.09 2.11 -2.00
CA ILE A 41 7.40 1.59 -3.19
C ILE A 41 7.76 2.42 -4.43
N SER A 42 7.75 3.76 -4.31
CA SER A 42 8.10 4.65 -5.44
C SER A 42 9.55 4.55 -5.92
N LYS A 43 10.42 3.93 -5.11
CA LYS A 43 11.84 3.74 -5.42
C LYS A 43 12.18 2.32 -5.86
N LEU A 44 11.23 1.39 -5.85
CA LEU A 44 11.44 0.05 -6.40
C LEU A 44 11.72 0.17 -7.91
N GLU A 45 12.78 -0.51 -8.35
CA GLU A 45 13.19 -0.48 -9.75
C GLU A 45 12.04 -0.95 -10.67
N GLY A 46 11.80 -0.20 -11.74
CA GLY A 46 10.76 -0.51 -12.72
C GLY A 46 9.31 -0.26 -12.26
N VAL A 47 9.09 0.26 -11.05
CA VAL A 47 7.74 0.58 -10.56
C VAL A 47 7.30 1.97 -11.02
N ALA A 48 6.08 2.07 -11.54
CA ALA A 48 5.42 3.33 -11.86
C ALA A 48 4.15 3.51 -11.03
N ILE A 49 4.01 4.66 -10.36
CA ILE A 49 2.78 5.01 -9.63
C ILE A 49 1.80 5.67 -10.62
N ILE A 50 0.64 5.05 -10.80
CA ILE A 50 -0.43 5.55 -11.69
C ILE A 50 -1.37 6.48 -10.93
N GLY A 51 -1.65 6.18 -9.66
CA GLY A 51 -2.48 7.03 -8.81
C GLY A 51 -2.62 6.51 -7.39
N THR A 52 -3.11 7.37 -6.50
CA THR A 52 -3.40 7.05 -5.11
C THR A 52 -4.82 7.53 -4.77
N LEU A 53 -5.48 6.83 -3.85
CA LEU A 53 -6.79 7.20 -3.35
C LEU A 53 -6.78 7.04 -1.83
N ASP A 54 -7.12 8.09 -1.11
CA ASP A 54 -7.34 8.08 0.34
C ASP A 54 -8.83 8.35 0.55
N ASP A 55 -9.53 7.39 1.15
CA ASP A 55 -10.98 7.48 1.37
C ASP A 55 -11.33 7.70 2.85
N ASP A 56 -10.35 8.07 3.68
CA ASP A 56 -10.48 8.27 5.13
C ASP A 56 -11.60 9.25 5.53
N GLN A 57 -11.95 10.22 4.67
CA GLN A 57 -13.06 11.16 4.88
C GLN A 57 -14.44 10.48 4.79
N THR A 58 -14.53 9.32 4.15
CA THR A 58 -15.78 8.59 3.90
C THR A 58 -15.78 7.16 4.46
N GLN A 59 -14.60 6.60 4.74
CA GLN A 59 -14.36 5.31 5.35
C GLN A 59 -13.51 5.50 6.62
N VAL A 60 -14.13 6.07 7.66
CA VAL A 60 -13.47 6.31 8.96
C VAL A 60 -13.50 5.03 9.80
N GLY A 61 -12.33 4.52 10.17
CA GLY A 61 -12.19 3.36 11.05
C GLY A 61 -11.64 2.10 10.35
N THR A 62 -11.56 1.01 11.11
CA THR A 62 -11.01 -0.26 10.61
C THR A 62 -11.88 -0.85 9.50
N SER A 63 -11.23 -1.41 8.47
CA SER A 63 -11.90 -2.15 7.41
C SER A 63 -11.56 -3.65 7.49
N GLN A 64 -12.57 -4.50 7.69
CA GLN A 64 -12.40 -5.96 7.73
C GLN A 64 -12.46 -6.60 6.33
N THR A 65 -13.12 -5.96 5.37
CA THR A 65 -13.20 -6.34 3.96
C THR A 65 -13.35 -5.08 3.13
N PHE A 66 -13.27 -5.17 1.80
CA PHE A 66 -13.57 -4.05 0.91
C PHE A 66 -14.84 -3.27 1.36
N PRO A 67 -14.83 -1.93 1.38
CA PRO A 67 -13.76 -1.00 0.95
C PRO A 67 -12.57 -0.92 1.92
N TRP A 68 -11.37 -0.65 1.37
CA TRP A 68 -10.11 -0.45 2.11
C TRP A 68 -9.88 1.04 2.41
N THR A 69 -9.07 1.37 3.41
CA THR A 69 -8.88 2.76 3.88
C THR A 69 -8.09 3.66 2.93
N TRP A 70 -7.24 3.09 2.08
CA TRP A 70 -6.54 3.82 1.03
C TRP A 70 -5.88 2.85 0.03
N TYR A 71 -5.45 3.38 -1.12
CA TYR A 71 -5.03 2.59 -2.27
C TYR A 71 -3.84 3.23 -3.00
N MET A 72 -2.98 2.38 -3.58
CA MET A 72 -2.01 2.77 -4.60
C MET A 72 -2.19 1.91 -5.84
N LEU A 73 -2.46 2.55 -6.99
CA LEU A 73 -2.43 1.90 -8.29
C LEU A 73 -1.04 2.04 -8.90
N CYS A 74 -0.36 0.93 -9.11
CA CYS A 74 1.00 0.90 -9.62
C CYS A 74 1.14 -0.08 -10.78
N ASP A 75 2.09 0.17 -11.68
CA ASP A 75 2.64 -0.83 -12.58
C ASP A 75 3.94 -1.37 -11.99
N PHE A 76 4.04 -2.69 -11.86
CA PHE A 76 5.23 -3.40 -11.40
C PHE A 76 5.90 -4.15 -12.55
N PRO A 77 7.23 -4.29 -12.56
CA PRO A 77 7.93 -5.02 -13.62
C PRO A 77 7.68 -6.53 -13.54
N ASP A 78 7.50 -7.06 -12.33
CA ASP A 78 7.26 -8.49 -12.10
C ASP A 78 6.57 -8.74 -10.74
N ARG A 79 6.28 -10.03 -10.47
CA ARG A 79 5.67 -10.47 -9.21
C ARG A 79 6.60 -10.29 -8.00
N GLN A 80 7.92 -10.33 -8.17
CA GLN A 80 8.86 -10.17 -7.07
C GLN A 80 8.86 -8.72 -6.57
N ALA A 81 8.73 -7.75 -7.45
CA ALA A 81 8.57 -6.35 -7.09
C ALA A 81 7.26 -6.11 -6.30
N VAL A 82 6.15 -6.78 -6.68
CA VAL A 82 4.90 -6.75 -5.89
C VAL A 82 5.11 -7.36 -4.50
N ILE A 83 5.80 -8.50 -4.41
CA ILE A 83 6.12 -9.12 -3.12
C ILE A 83 6.98 -8.18 -2.27
N ALA A 84 8.00 -7.53 -2.87
CA ALA A 84 8.87 -6.59 -2.19
C ALA A 84 8.08 -5.42 -1.61
N ALA A 85 7.16 -4.83 -2.38
CA ALA A 85 6.26 -3.78 -1.91
C ALA A 85 5.41 -4.24 -0.71
N CYS A 86 4.77 -5.41 -0.79
CA CYS A 86 3.99 -5.95 0.33
C CYS A 86 4.85 -6.29 1.55
N ASN A 87 6.09 -6.71 1.35
CA ASN A 87 7.00 -7.08 2.42
C ASN A 87 7.46 -5.89 3.26
N LEU A 88 7.34 -4.66 2.74
CA LEU A 88 7.68 -3.45 3.50
C LEU A 88 6.88 -3.33 4.81
N LEU A 89 5.64 -3.84 4.86
CA LEU A 89 4.88 -3.90 6.11
C LEU A 89 5.56 -4.75 7.19
N ARG A 90 6.35 -5.76 6.79
CA ARG A 90 7.13 -6.62 7.70
C ARG A 90 8.44 -6.01 8.14
N THR A 91 9.03 -5.15 7.33
CA THR A 91 10.40 -4.64 7.57
C THR A 91 10.42 -3.25 8.19
N ILE A 92 9.45 -2.40 7.89
CA ILE A 92 9.40 -1.04 8.42
C ILE A 92 9.08 -1.08 9.92
N VAL A 93 10.03 -0.59 10.72
CA VAL A 93 9.87 -0.34 12.17
C VAL A 93 9.10 0.96 12.36
N VAL A 94 8.13 0.95 13.27
CA VAL A 94 7.26 2.09 13.59
C VAL A 94 7.79 2.85 14.80
N ASP A 95 8.21 2.14 15.85
CA ASP A 95 8.57 2.70 17.14
C ASP A 95 9.76 1.96 17.78
N GLU A 96 10.18 2.42 18.95
CA GLU A 96 11.32 1.86 19.71
C GLU A 96 11.03 0.47 20.29
N GLU A 97 9.77 0.05 20.32
CA GLU A 97 9.34 -1.27 20.79
C GLU A 97 9.42 -2.35 19.68
N ASP A 98 10.03 -2.02 18.55
CA ASP A 98 10.19 -2.86 17.35
C ASP A 98 8.84 -3.29 16.73
N HIS A 99 7.78 -2.51 16.95
CA HIS A 99 6.53 -2.76 16.23
C HIS A 99 6.75 -2.53 14.74
N ARG A 100 6.33 -3.52 13.96
CA ARG A 100 6.34 -3.41 12.50
C ARG A 100 5.05 -2.79 12.01
N LEU A 101 5.10 -2.18 10.83
CA LEU A 101 3.94 -1.53 10.23
C LEU A 101 2.75 -2.48 10.05
N TRP A 102 2.98 -3.79 9.88
CA TRP A 102 1.91 -4.79 9.83
C TRP A 102 1.03 -4.86 11.08
N LYS A 103 1.48 -4.36 12.25
CA LYS A 103 0.64 -4.27 13.46
C LYS A 103 -0.53 -3.30 13.25
N TYR A 104 -0.29 -2.22 12.50
CA TYR A 104 -1.22 -1.10 12.36
C TYR A 104 -1.93 -1.08 11.01
N MET A 105 -1.42 -1.83 10.03
CA MET A 105 -1.91 -1.81 8.65
C MET A 105 -1.78 -3.20 8.05
N ARG A 106 -2.65 -3.54 7.10
CA ARG A 106 -2.47 -4.70 6.21
C ARG A 106 -2.56 -4.28 4.76
N VAL A 107 -2.05 -5.12 3.88
CA VAL A 107 -2.10 -4.92 2.42
C VAL A 107 -2.66 -6.16 1.73
N GLU A 108 -3.52 -5.93 0.75
CA GLU A 108 -3.89 -6.90 -0.28
C GLU A 108 -3.39 -6.37 -1.63
N ALA A 109 -2.71 -7.20 -2.42
CA ALA A 109 -2.28 -6.83 -3.77
C ALA A 109 -3.20 -7.47 -4.81
N ARG A 110 -3.98 -6.66 -5.51
CA ARG A 110 -4.82 -7.11 -6.63
C ARG A 110 -4.08 -6.90 -7.94
N MET A 111 -3.49 -7.96 -8.46
CA MET A 111 -2.67 -7.96 -9.69
C MET A 111 -3.52 -8.24 -10.93
N GLY A 112 -3.20 -7.58 -12.04
CA GLY A 112 -3.87 -7.73 -13.31
C GLY A 112 -3.08 -7.07 -14.45
N ARG A 113 -3.81 -6.49 -15.41
CA ARG A 113 -3.24 -5.76 -16.55
C ARG A 113 -3.96 -4.44 -16.76
N ALA A 114 -3.33 -3.52 -17.49
CA ALA A 114 -4.01 -2.35 -18.01
C ALA A 114 -5.23 -2.77 -18.85
N LEU A 115 -6.38 -2.15 -18.58
CA LEU A 115 -7.56 -2.25 -19.45
C LEU A 115 -7.44 -1.19 -20.54
N THR A 116 -7.39 -1.62 -21.80
CA THR A 116 -7.37 -0.73 -22.96
C THR A 116 -8.77 -0.21 -23.24
N ILE A 117 -8.92 1.10 -23.41
CA ILE A 117 -10.18 1.70 -23.85
C ILE A 117 -10.28 1.49 -25.36
N PRO A 118 -11.32 0.80 -25.87
CA PRO A 118 -11.52 0.66 -27.32
C PRO A 118 -11.80 2.01 -27.98
N GLU A 119 -11.25 2.23 -29.17
CA GLU A 119 -11.74 3.28 -30.07
C GLU A 119 -13.07 2.79 -30.66
N LEU A 120 -14.14 3.57 -30.47
CA LEU A 120 -15.48 3.28 -30.99
C LEU A 120 -15.72 4.03 -32.30
#